data_AF-A0A3A9EGD8-F1
#
_entry.id   AF-A0A3A9EGD8-F1
#
_cell.length_a   1.000
_cell.length_b   1.000
_cell.length_c   1.000
_cell.angle_alpha   90.00
_cell.angle_beta   90.00
_cell.angle_gamma   90.00
#
_symmetry.space_group_name_H-M   'P 1'
#
loop_
_entity.id
_entity.type
_entity.pdbx_description
1 polymer ?
#
loop_
_entity_poly.entity_id
_entity_poly.type
_entity_poly.pdbx_seq_one_letter_code
_entity_poly.pdbx_strand_id
1 'polypeptide(L)' 'MLRKYRYLTFADRKQISAWYQLNDRAADIAERLGMSVKTIYLELKRGEETDESGAVILDRNQRPAYNPV' A
#
# COMPACT_ATOMS: atom_id res chain seq x y z
N MET A 1 -22.17 1.08 17.59
CA MET A 1 -21.59 0.39 16.41
C MET A 1 -20.32 -0.32 16.84
N LEU A 2 -20.22 -1.64 16.67
CA LEU A 2 -18.96 -2.37 16.87
C LEU A 2 -18.02 -1.99 15.73
N ARG A 3 -16.90 -1.33 16.04
CA ARG A 3 -15.87 -1.02 15.04
C ARG A 3 -15.15 -2.33 14.71
N LYS A 4 -15.55 -3.00 13.61
CA LYS A 4 -14.88 -4.21 13.14
C LYS A 4 -13.47 -3.82 12.67
N TYR A 5 -12.47 -4.17 13.46
CA TYR A 5 -11.06 -4.04 13.08
C TYR A 5 -10.67 -5.27 12.27
N ARG A 6 -10.23 -5.07 11.03
CA ARG A 6 -9.66 -6.11 10.16
C ARG A 6 -8.19 -5.77 9.92
N TYR A 7 -7.33 -6.77 10.11
CA TYR A 7 -5.91 -6.66 9.77
C TYR A 7 -5.69 -6.92 8.28
N LEU A 8 -4.67 -6.27 7.72
CA LEU A 8 -4.16 -6.62 6.40
C LEU A 8 -3.46 -7.98 6.47
N THR A 9 -3.92 -8.91 5.65
CA THR A 9 -3.26 -10.19 5.45
C THR A 9 -2.11 -10.03 4.45
N PHE A 10 -1.22 -11.02 4.38
CA PHE A 10 -0.19 -11.03 3.33
C PHE A 10 -0.78 -11.08 1.92
N ALA A 11 -1.93 -11.73 1.74
CA ALA A 11 -2.66 -11.74 0.47
C ALA A 11 -3.16 -10.33 0.11
N ASP A 12 -3.70 -9.58 1.07
CA ASP A 12 -4.13 -8.20 0.85
C ASP A 12 -2.94 -7.32 0.43
N ARG A 13 -1.77 -7.47 1.06
CA ARG A 13 -0.54 -6.73 0.69
C ARG A 13 -0.07 -7.03 -0.73
N LYS A 14 -0.15 -8.30 -1.17
CA LYS A 14 0.14 -8.66 -2.56
C LYS A 14 -0.84 -8.00 -3.54
N GLN A 15 -2.12 -7.91 -3.18
CA GLN A 15 -3.11 -7.20 -4.01
C GLN A 15 -2.84 -5.70 -4.06
N ILE A 16 -2.52 -5.07 -2.92
CA ILE A 16 -2.10 -3.66 -2.86
C ILE A 16 -0.91 -3.44 -3.79
N SER A 17 0.12 -4.28 -3.72
CA SER A 17 1.30 -4.20 -4.59
C SER A 17 0.94 -4.27 -6.08
N ALA A 18 0.14 -5.26 -6.47
CA ALA A 18 -0.27 -5.43 -7.86
C ALA A 18 -1.05 -4.22 -8.41
N TRP A 19 -2.03 -3.72 -7.66
CA TRP A 19 -2.85 -2.58 -8.08
C TRP A 19 -2.09 -1.26 -8.05
N TYR A 20 -1.26 -1.05 -7.04
CA TYR A 20 -0.42 0.14 -6.92
C TYR A 20 0.57 0.23 -8.09
N GLN A 21 1.17 -0.90 -8.50
CA GLN A 21 1.99 -0.98 -9.71
C GLN A 21 1.17 -0.64 -10.96
N LEU A 22 -0.10 -1.04 -11.04
CA LEU A 22 -1.03 -0.65 -12.12
C LEU A 22 -1.50 0.80 -12.03
N ASN A 23 -0.88 1.63 -11.17
CA ASN A 23 -1.15 3.05 -10.99
C ASN A 23 -2.48 3.37 -10.30
N ASP A 24 -3.19 2.37 -9.76
CA ASP A 24 -4.39 2.60 -8.95
C ASP A 24 -4.05 3.50 -7.74
N ARG A 25 -4.99 4.37 -7.36
CA ARG A 25 -4.78 5.27 -6.21
C ARG A 25 -5.10 4.53 -4.92
N ALA A 26 -4.52 4.97 -3.80
CA ALA A 26 -4.79 4.39 -2.49
C ALA A 26 -6.28 4.36 -2.12
N ALA A 27 -7.06 5.35 -2.59
CA ALA A 27 -8.51 5.39 -2.40
C ALA A 27 -9.24 4.26 -3.14
N ASP A 28 -8.89 4.02 -4.42
CA ASP A 28 -9.51 2.98 -5.24
C ASP A 28 -9.14 1.59 -4.71
N ILE A 29 -7.90 1.40 -4.24
CA ILE A 29 -7.44 0.18 -3.57
C ILE A 29 -8.21 -0.06 -2.26
N ALA A 30 -8.40 0.98 -1.46
CA ALA A 30 -9.12 0.90 -0.20
C ALA A 30 -10.59 0.50 -0.40
N GLU A 31 -11.24 1.07 -1.41
CA GLU A 31 -12.61 0.73 -1.79
C GLU A 31 -12.72 -0.74 -2.18
N ARG A 32 -11.82 -1.25 -3.04
CA ARG A 32 -11.80 -2.65 -3.47
C ARG A 32 -11.58 -3.64 -2.32
N LEU A 33 -10.77 -3.29 -1.31
CA LEU A 33 -10.52 -4.12 -0.13
C LEU A 33 -11.57 -3.97 0.98
N GLY A 34 -12.46 -2.98 0.87
CA GLY A 34 -13.38 -2.61 1.95
C GLY A 34 -12.64 -2.09 3.18
N MET A 35 -11.53 -1.36 2.98
CA MET A 35 -10.70 -0.80 4.04
C MET A 35 -10.72 0.73 4.05
N SER A 36 -10.23 1.33 5.14
CA SER A 36 -10.06 2.78 5.18
C SER A 36 -8.85 3.19 4.33
N VAL A 37 -8.94 4.33 3.64
CA VAL A 37 -7.81 4.90 2.87
C VAL A 37 -6.58 5.11 3.77
N LYS A 38 -6.79 5.49 5.05
CA LYS A 38 -5.73 5.62 6.05
C LYS A 38 -4.96 4.31 6.25
N THR A 39 -5.66 3.17 6.27
CA THR A 39 -5.03 1.85 6.41
C THR A 39 -4.11 1.56 5.23
N ILE A 40 -4.54 1.87 4.00
CA ILE A 40 -3.73 1.67 2.80
C ILE A 40 -2.52 2.61 2.79
N TYR A 41 -2.66 3.88 3.16
CA TYR A 41 -1.52 4.79 3.27
C TYR A 41 -0.47 4.32 4.29
N LEU A 42 -0.92 3.85 5.46
CA LEU A 42 0.00 3.33 6.48
C LEU A 42 0.74 2.08 6.00
N GLU A 43 0.08 1.19 5.26
CA GLU A 43 0.71 0.02 4.68
C GLU A 43 1.71 0.39 3.58
N LEU A 44 1.33 1.27 2.65
CA LEU A 44 2.23 1.73 1.59
C LEU A 44 3.50 2.38 2.18
N LYS A 45 3.33 3.22 3.20
CA LYS A 45 4.46 3.83 3.92
C LYS A 45 5.30 2.81 4.68
N ARG A 46 4.68 1.76 5.23
CA ARG A 46 5.40 0.67 5.94
C ARG A 46 6.32 -0.07 5.00
N GLY A 47 5.85 -0.35 3.78
CA GLY A 47 6.61 -1.05 2.74
C GLY A 47 7.41 -0.14 1.82
N GLU A 48 7.62 1.12 2.18
CA GLU A 48 8.42 2.06 1.39
C GLU A 48 9.88 1.59 1.32
N GLU A 49 10.42 1.49 0.12
CA GLU A 49 11.81 1.08 -0.08
C GLU A 49 12.75 2.29 -0.17
N THR A 50 13.92 2.17 0.44
CA THR A 50 14.98 3.17 0.39
C THR A 50 16.24 2.60 -0.24
N ASP A 51 17.00 3.45 -0.92
CA ASP A 51 18.34 3.12 -1.38
C ASP A 51 19.37 3.09 -0.23
N GLU A 52 20.64 2.83 -0.57
CA GLU A 52 21.75 2.78 0.40
C GLU A 52 22.03 4.12 1.09
N SER A 53 21.57 5.24 0.52
CA SER A 53 21.67 6.58 1.10
C SER A 53 20.47 6.91 2.01
N GLY A 54 19.47 6.04 2.07
CA GLY A 54 18.22 6.27 2.78
C GLY A 54 17.22 7.13 2.01
N ALA A 55 17.44 7.38 0.71
CA ALA A 55 16.49 8.07 -0.13
C ALA A 55 15.41 7.12 -0.66
N VAL A 56 14.19 7.63 -0.82
CA VAL A 56 13.05 6.84 -1.27
C VAL A 56 13.23 6.40 -2.72
N ILE A 57 13.12 5.10 -2.97
CA ILE A 57 13.12 4.56 -4.33
C ILE A 57 11.76 4.83 -4.96
N LEU A 58 11.73 5.31 -6.20
CA LEU A 58 10.49 5.53 -6.93
C LEU A 58 10.15 4.34 -7.83
N ASP A 59 8.87 4.01 -7.91
CA ASP A 59 8.34 3.04 -8.84
C ASP A 59 8.19 3.62 -10.26
N ARG A 60 7.71 2.78 -11.19
CA ARG A 60 7.46 3.16 -12.59
C ARG A 60 6.45 4.31 -12.75
N ASN A 61 5.64 4.57 -11.73
CA ASN A 61 4.62 5.62 -11.71
C ASN A 61 5.11 6.90 -11.02
N GLN A 62 6.42 7.00 -10.71
CA GLN A 62 7.02 8.12 -9.98
C GLN A 62 6.43 8.31 -8.58
N ARG A 63 6.03 7.21 -7.93
CA ARG A 63 5.58 7.17 -6.54
C ARG A 63 6.58 6.38 -5.69
N PRO A 64 6.60 6.51 -4.35
CA PRO A 64 7.42 5.64 -3.52
C PRO A 64 7.16 4.17 -3.84
N ALA A 65 8.24 3.42 -4.09
CA ALA A 65 8.20 1.99 -4.34
C ALA A 65 7.65 1.27 -3.10
N TYR A 66 6.86 0.23 -3.33
CA TYR A 66 6.19 -0.50 -2.27
C TYR A 66 6.52 -1.98 -2.32
N ASN A 67 7.09 -2.48 -1.22
CA ASN A 67 7.36 -3.88 -0.96
C ASN A 67 6.34 -4.45 0.04
N PRO A 68 5.60 -5.52 -0.31
CA PRO A 68 4.62 -6.12 0.60
C PRO A 68 5.22 -6.90 1.78
N VAL A 69 6.53 -7.19 1.75
CA VAL A 69 7.23 -8.03 2.74
C VAL A 69 7.82 -7.18 3.85
#